data_AF-A0A940KKJ1-F1
#
_entry.id   AF-A0A940KKJ1-F1
#
_cell.length_a   1.000
_cell.length_b   1.000
_cell.length_c   1.000
_cell.angle_alpha   90.00
_cell.angle_beta   90.00
_cell.angle_gamma   90.00
#
_symmetry.space_group_name_H-M   'P 1'
#
loop_
_entity.id
_entity.type
_entity.pdbx_description
1 polymer ?
#
loop_
_entity_poly.entity_id
_entity_poly.type
_entity_poly.pdbx_seq_one_letter_code
_entity_poly.pdbx_strand_id
1 'polypeptide(L)'
;MKKQGLTLLVMMLAMIAVAQKKKAVFVIVDGIAADVIEKQPTPFLDKIAKTGGYTRTHVGGEKGGYSQTPTISAVGYNSLLTGTWVNKHNVWDNDIKAPNYNYWTIFRFLKEQYPDKKTAVFSSWIDNRTKLVGEGLPQTNNLPLSYHFDGLELDTVNYPHDKKRDFMHRIDEAVVNNATEYIKTEAPDLSWVYLEYTDDMGHMFGDSPEFFRAVELMDKQMGRLWDAIKYR
;
A
#
# COMPACT_ATOMS: atom_id res chain seq x y z
N MET A 1 -12.73 -52.52 -12.26
CA MET A 1 -12.15 -51.94 -11.03
C MET A 1 -10.90 -51.06 -11.26
N LYS A 2 -9.92 -51.43 -12.10
CA LYS A 2 -8.70 -50.61 -12.32
C LYS A 2 -8.91 -49.23 -12.99
N LYS A 3 -9.91 -49.07 -13.87
CA LYS A 3 -10.18 -47.79 -14.57
C LYS A 3 -10.79 -46.70 -13.67
N GLN A 4 -11.61 -47.09 -12.69
CA GLN A 4 -12.29 -46.15 -11.79
C GLN A 4 -11.33 -45.48 -10.79
N GLY A 5 -10.29 -46.21 -10.33
CA GLY A 5 -9.26 -45.65 -9.45
C GLY A 5 -8.36 -44.62 -10.14
N LEU A 6 -8.08 -44.80 -11.44
CA LEU A 6 -7.27 -43.86 -12.22
C LEU A 6 -8.03 -42.55 -12.50
N THR A 7 -9.34 -42.61 -12.75
CA THR A 7 -10.17 -41.41 -12.95
C THR A 7 -10.33 -40.59 -11.66
N LEU A 8 -10.46 -41.25 -10.51
CA LEU A 8 -10.51 -40.56 -9.21
C LEU A 8 -9.19 -39.84 -8.89
N LEU A 9 -8.04 -40.47 -9.19
CA LEU A 9 -6.72 -39.88 -8.94
C LEU A 9 -6.46 -38.64 -9.82
N VAL A 10 -6.90 -38.65 -11.08
CA VAL A 10 -6.79 -37.51 -12.00
C VAL A 10 -7.71 -36.35 -11.57
N MET A 11 -8.92 -36.63 -11.08
CA MET A 11 -9.79 -35.58 -10.51
C MET A 11 -9.20 -34.97 -9.23
N MET A 12 -8.56 -35.78 -8.37
CA MET A 12 -7.93 -35.29 -7.14
C MET A 12 -6.71 -34.40 -7.43
N LEU A 13 -5.90 -34.74 -8.45
CA LEU A 13 -4.78 -33.91 -8.93
C LEU A 13 -5.27 -32.61 -9.60
N ALA A 14 -6.41 -32.63 -10.29
CA ALA A 14 -7.00 -31.44 -10.89
C ALA A 14 -7.58 -30.46 -9.85
N MET A 15 -8.12 -30.96 -8.71
CA MET A 15 -8.64 -30.10 -7.65
C MET A 15 -7.54 -29.40 -6.82
N ILE A 16 -6.35 -29.99 -6.70
CA ILE A 16 -5.20 -29.33 -6.04
C ILE A 16 -4.68 -28.14 -6.88
N ALA A 17 -4.87 -28.18 -8.21
CA ALA A 17 -4.41 -27.14 -9.12
C ALA A 17 -5.30 -25.88 -9.17
N VAL A 18 -6.48 -25.90 -8.54
CA VAL A 18 -7.41 -24.74 -8.50
C VAL A 18 -7.55 -24.22 -7.06
N ALA A 19 -6.46 -24.20 -6.29
CA ALA A 19 -6.39 -23.30 -5.15
C ALA A 19 -6.38 -21.87 -5.71
N GLN A 20 -7.39 -21.06 -5.38
CA GLN A 20 -7.46 -19.66 -5.78
C GLN A 20 -6.14 -18.97 -5.37
N LYS A 21 -5.35 -18.53 -6.35
CA LYS A 21 -4.15 -17.73 -6.09
C LYS A 21 -4.59 -16.38 -5.53
N LYS A 22 -4.62 -16.29 -4.20
CA LYS A 22 -4.91 -15.03 -3.50
C LYS A 22 -3.75 -14.07 -3.73
N LYS A 23 -4.08 -12.88 -4.23
CA LYS A 23 -3.19 -11.73 -4.39
C LYS A 23 -3.63 -10.64 -3.42
N ALA A 24 -2.72 -9.73 -3.06
CA ALA A 24 -3.02 -8.63 -2.16
C ALA A 24 -2.52 -7.31 -2.74
N VAL A 25 -3.34 -6.26 -2.64
CA VAL A 25 -2.93 -4.88 -2.88
C VAL A 25 -3.13 -4.14 -1.56
N PHE A 26 -2.03 -3.66 -0.99
CA PHE A 26 -2.01 -2.86 0.22
C PHE A 26 -1.94 -1.38 -0.19
N VAL A 27 -3.02 -0.64 0.05
CA VAL A 27 -3.14 0.77 -0.32
C VAL A 27 -3.07 1.62 0.93
N ILE A 28 -2.17 2.61 0.94
CA ILE A 28 -2.04 3.62 1.97
C ILE A 28 -2.45 4.95 1.34
N VAL A 29 -3.39 5.63 1.99
CA VAL A 29 -3.82 6.97 1.65
C VAL A 29 -3.56 7.84 2.87
N ASP A 30 -2.67 8.81 2.74
CA ASP A 30 -2.16 9.57 3.89
C ASP A 30 -3.18 10.60 4.42
N GLY A 31 -3.13 10.86 5.73
CA GLY A 31 -3.72 12.06 6.33
C GLY A 31 -5.24 12.12 6.43
N ILE A 32 -5.97 11.01 6.29
CA ILE A 32 -7.44 11.02 6.39
C ILE A 32 -7.92 10.48 7.73
N ALA A 33 -8.55 11.34 8.53
CA ALA A 33 -9.24 10.92 9.74
C ALA A 33 -10.49 10.09 9.41
N ALA A 34 -10.78 9.09 10.25
CA ALA A 34 -11.90 8.17 10.02
C ALA A 34 -13.26 8.90 9.95
N ASP A 35 -13.46 9.93 10.77
CA ASP A 35 -14.71 10.69 10.79
C ASP A 35 -14.91 11.53 9.52
N VAL A 36 -13.85 11.89 8.79
CA VAL A 36 -13.95 12.56 7.49
C VAL A 36 -14.46 11.58 6.43
N ILE A 37 -13.92 10.36 6.38
CA ILE A 37 -14.43 9.29 5.49
C ILE A 37 -15.91 9.03 5.77
N GLU A 38 -16.32 9.00 7.03
CA GLU A 38 -17.71 8.72 7.41
C GLU A 38 -18.68 9.87 7.12
N LYS A 39 -18.19 11.11 6.98
CA LYS A 39 -19.01 12.30 6.69
C LYS A 39 -19.06 12.66 5.21
N GLN A 40 -18.01 12.37 4.45
CA GLN A 40 -17.89 12.73 3.03
C GLN A 40 -18.49 11.65 2.12
N PRO A 41 -19.05 12.02 0.95
CA PRO A 41 -19.48 11.04 -0.03
C PRO A 41 -18.29 10.26 -0.62
N THR A 42 -18.20 8.96 -0.31
CA THR A 42 -17.15 8.06 -0.82
C THR A 42 -17.76 6.82 -1.50
N PRO A 43 -18.50 6.97 -2.61
CA PRO A 43 -19.23 5.86 -3.22
C PRO A 43 -18.37 4.66 -3.63
N PHE A 44 -17.08 4.84 -3.96
CA PHE A 44 -16.21 3.73 -4.31
C PHE A 44 -15.73 2.97 -3.07
N LEU A 45 -15.28 3.66 -2.01
CA LEU A 45 -14.99 3.05 -0.72
C LEU A 45 -16.21 2.36 -0.14
N ASP A 46 -17.40 2.96 -0.23
CA ASP A 46 -18.67 2.35 0.21
C ASP A 46 -18.94 1.01 -0.49
N LYS A 47 -18.65 0.95 -1.79
CA LYS A 47 -18.80 -0.28 -2.60
C LYS A 47 -17.81 -1.36 -2.17
N ILE A 48 -16.56 -0.97 -1.89
CA ILE A 48 -15.52 -1.88 -1.41
C ILE A 48 -15.89 -2.40 -0.01
N ALA A 49 -16.29 -1.49 0.89
CA ALA A 49 -16.70 -1.80 2.26
C ALA A 49 -17.92 -2.72 2.31
N LYS A 50 -18.90 -2.56 1.41
CA LYS A 50 -20.02 -3.52 1.28
C LYS A 50 -19.58 -4.93 0.92
N THR A 51 -18.43 -5.10 0.29
CA THR A 51 -17.90 -6.41 -0.12
C THR A 51 -17.00 -7.02 0.95
N GLY A 52 -16.10 -6.24 1.56
CA GLY A 52 -15.05 -6.73 2.48
C GLY A 52 -15.13 -6.23 3.92
N GLY A 53 -15.88 -5.16 4.17
CA GLY A 53 -16.01 -4.49 5.48
C GLY A 53 -15.24 -3.18 5.59
N TYR A 54 -15.57 -2.42 6.63
CA TYR A 54 -14.86 -1.22 7.08
C TYR A 54 -14.67 -1.32 8.58
N THR A 55 -13.48 -0.94 9.07
CA THR A 55 -13.20 -0.86 10.50
C THR A 55 -12.29 0.33 10.77
N ARG A 56 -12.55 1.03 11.87
CA ARG A 56 -11.58 1.99 12.40
C ARG A 56 -10.37 1.24 12.93
N THR A 57 -9.19 1.78 12.68
CA THR A 57 -7.91 1.28 13.20
C THR A 57 -7.12 2.46 13.78
N HIS A 58 -6.09 2.17 14.57
CA HIS A 58 -5.18 3.20 15.06
C HIS A 58 -3.74 2.73 14.91
N VAL A 59 -2.86 3.66 14.54
CA VAL A 59 -1.41 3.53 14.59
C VAL A 59 -0.92 4.55 15.62
N GLY A 60 -0.08 4.13 16.57
CA GLY A 60 0.35 5.03 17.66
C GLY A 60 0.73 4.33 18.97
N GLY A 61 0.44 3.04 19.10
CA GLY A 61 0.71 2.27 20.31
C GLY A 61 0.02 2.83 21.56
N GLU A 62 0.50 2.40 22.73
CA GLU A 62 -0.03 2.83 24.02
C GLU A 62 0.55 4.20 24.40
N LYS A 63 -0.32 5.20 24.60
CA LYS A 63 0.08 6.55 25.02
C LYS A 63 0.75 6.50 26.40
N GLY A 64 1.98 7.01 26.49
CA GLY A 64 2.82 6.99 27.69
C GLY A 64 3.46 5.63 27.99
N GLY A 65 3.19 4.61 27.16
CA GLY A 65 3.68 3.25 27.35
C GLY A 65 4.92 2.92 26.52
N TYR A 66 5.41 1.70 26.69
CA TYR A 66 6.60 1.18 25.99
C TYR A 66 6.45 1.15 24.46
N SER A 67 5.22 1.06 23.96
CA SER A 67 4.89 1.01 22.53
C SER A 67 4.52 2.38 21.93
N GLN A 68 4.57 3.47 22.71
CA GLN A 68 4.18 4.80 22.24
C GLN A 68 4.90 5.12 20.92
N THR A 69 4.10 5.40 19.90
CA THR A 69 4.54 5.61 18.52
C THR A 69 4.00 6.93 18.01
N PRO A 70 4.84 7.81 17.44
CA PRO A 70 4.37 9.02 16.78
C PRO A 70 3.41 8.70 15.63
N THR A 71 2.35 9.48 15.48
CA THR A 71 1.41 9.41 14.35
C THR A 71 1.96 10.23 13.17
N ILE A 72 3.10 9.78 12.63
CA ILE A 72 3.81 10.37 11.49
C ILE A 72 3.77 9.36 10.34
N SER A 73 3.65 9.82 9.09
CA SER A 73 3.48 9.02 7.87
C SER A 73 4.37 7.76 7.83
N ALA A 74 5.69 7.92 7.64
CA ALA A 74 6.61 6.78 7.52
C ALA A 74 6.63 5.86 8.75
N VAL A 75 6.37 6.42 9.93
CA VAL A 75 6.28 5.68 11.20
C VAL A 75 5.06 4.75 11.20
N GLY A 76 3.90 5.29 10.82
CA GLY A 76 2.65 4.55 10.71
C GLY A 76 2.73 3.45 9.65
N TYR A 77 3.29 3.75 8.47
CA TYR A 77 3.43 2.77 7.39
C TYR A 77 4.29 1.61 7.81
N ASN A 78 5.43 1.91 8.43
CA ASN A 78 6.34 0.87 8.84
C ASN A 78 5.77 0.03 9.99
N SER A 79 4.90 0.61 10.83
CA SER A 79 4.14 -0.17 11.81
C SER A 79 3.23 -1.20 11.13
N LEU A 80 2.52 -0.80 10.07
CA LEU A 80 1.65 -1.69 9.29
C LEU A 80 2.42 -2.76 8.51
N LEU A 81 3.58 -2.41 7.94
CA LEU A 81 4.41 -3.35 7.18
C LEU A 81 5.03 -4.43 8.04
N THR A 82 5.43 -4.09 9.26
CA THR A 82 6.19 -4.97 10.14
C THR A 82 5.33 -5.63 11.21
N GLY A 83 4.12 -5.12 11.45
CA GLY A 83 3.28 -5.54 12.58
C GLY A 83 3.89 -5.18 13.94
N THR A 84 4.72 -4.14 14.00
CA THR A 84 5.41 -3.70 15.21
C THR A 84 5.26 -2.20 15.43
N TRP A 85 5.68 -1.72 16.60
CA TRP A 85 5.67 -0.29 16.95
C TRP A 85 7.07 0.32 16.81
N VAL A 86 7.19 1.64 16.96
CA VAL A 86 8.44 2.36 16.68
C VAL A 86 9.62 1.91 17.54
N ASN A 87 9.36 1.51 18.78
CA ASN A 87 10.35 0.96 19.70
C ASN A 87 11.01 -0.33 19.17
N LYS A 88 10.41 -0.99 18.18
CA LYS A 88 10.94 -2.18 17.50
C LYS A 88 11.53 -1.85 16.14
N HIS A 89 10.72 -1.29 15.23
CA HIS A 89 11.15 -1.05 13.85
C HIS A 89 12.07 0.17 13.66
N ASN A 90 12.20 1.03 14.69
CA ASN A 90 13.17 2.14 14.75
C ASN A 90 13.05 3.19 13.63
N VAL A 91 11.82 3.48 13.18
CA VAL A 91 11.52 4.56 12.24
C VAL A 91 10.71 5.60 13.00
N TRP A 92 11.35 6.70 13.39
CA TRP A 92 10.78 7.70 14.31
C TRP A 92 10.21 8.93 13.61
N ASP A 93 10.52 9.13 12.33
CA ASP A 93 10.20 10.32 11.55
C ASP A 93 10.12 9.98 10.05
N ASN A 94 9.71 10.94 9.22
CA ASN A 94 9.76 10.85 7.76
C ASN A 94 11.21 10.93 7.23
N ASP A 95 12.13 11.55 7.97
CA ASP A 95 13.58 11.41 7.72
C ASP A 95 14.07 10.02 8.20
N ILE A 96 13.90 9.00 7.35
CA ILE A 96 14.20 7.61 7.67
C ILE A 96 15.72 7.40 7.73
N LYS A 97 16.25 7.19 8.95
CA LYS A 97 17.70 7.06 9.21
C LYS A 97 18.19 5.62 9.34
N ALA A 98 17.57 4.83 10.21
CA ALA A 98 18.07 3.49 10.56
C ALA A 98 16.93 2.51 10.91
N PRO A 99 16.11 2.09 9.93
CA PRO A 99 15.12 1.04 10.15
C PRO A 99 15.77 -0.24 10.71
N ASN A 100 15.09 -0.89 11.64
CA ASN A 100 15.51 -2.18 12.18
C ASN A 100 14.93 -3.33 11.34
N TYR A 101 15.67 -3.74 10.31
CA TYR A 101 15.26 -4.79 9.37
C TYR A 101 15.19 -6.21 9.95
N ASN A 102 15.50 -6.41 11.24
CA ASN A 102 15.20 -7.67 11.92
C ASN A 102 13.69 -7.89 12.09
N TYR A 103 12.90 -6.82 12.05
CA TYR A 103 11.44 -6.89 11.96
C TYR A 103 11.05 -6.84 10.48
N TRP A 104 10.68 -8.00 9.95
CA TRP A 104 10.49 -8.16 8.52
C TRP A 104 9.19 -7.50 8.06
N THR A 105 9.26 -6.87 6.89
CA THR A 105 8.07 -6.39 6.20
C THR A 105 7.28 -7.57 5.60
N ILE A 106 6.00 -7.37 5.33
CA ILE A 106 5.18 -8.33 4.58
C ILE A 106 5.81 -8.73 3.23
N PHE A 107 6.59 -7.85 2.60
CA PHE A 107 7.33 -8.13 1.37
C PHE A 107 8.45 -9.14 1.59
N ARG A 108 9.24 -8.94 2.66
CA ARG A 108 10.33 -9.86 3.00
C ARG A 108 9.80 -11.24 3.38
N PHE A 109 8.74 -11.31 4.18
CA PHE A 109 8.08 -12.59 4.48
C PHE A 109 7.62 -13.32 3.22
N LEU A 110 6.99 -12.60 2.28
CA LEU A 110 6.50 -13.21 1.04
C LEU A 110 7.65 -13.74 0.18
N LYS A 111 8.72 -12.98 0.01
CA LYS A 111 9.85 -13.35 -0.86
C LYS A 111 10.73 -14.44 -0.25
N GLU A 112 10.88 -14.48 1.08
CA GLU A 112 11.58 -15.57 1.76
C GLU A 112 10.81 -16.89 1.57
N GLN A 113 9.49 -16.88 1.78
CA GLN A 113 8.69 -18.09 1.68
C GLN A 113 8.40 -18.51 0.23
N TYR A 114 8.31 -17.53 -0.68
CA TYR A 114 7.98 -17.73 -2.09
C TYR A 114 8.85 -16.83 -2.99
N PRO A 115 10.10 -17.22 -3.26
CA PRO A 115 11.04 -16.40 -4.04
C PRO A 115 10.55 -16.01 -5.42
N ASP A 116 9.72 -16.86 -6.06
CA ASP A 116 9.20 -16.62 -7.41
C ASP A 116 7.97 -15.71 -7.46
N LYS A 117 7.40 -15.34 -6.30
CA LYS A 117 6.22 -14.45 -6.29
C LYS A 117 6.58 -13.04 -6.74
N LYS A 118 5.66 -12.45 -7.50
CA LYS A 118 5.79 -11.10 -8.03
C LYS A 118 5.40 -10.07 -6.97
N THR A 119 6.25 -9.08 -6.76
CA THR A 119 6.01 -7.96 -5.83
C THR A 119 6.18 -6.64 -6.54
N ALA A 120 5.32 -5.67 -6.25
CA ALA A 120 5.40 -4.34 -6.86
C ALA A 120 5.13 -3.20 -5.87
N VAL A 121 5.81 -2.07 -6.04
CA VAL A 121 5.60 -0.86 -5.24
C VAL A 121 5.27 0.30 -6.16
N PHE A 122 4.17 1.00 -5.89
CA PHE A 122 3.76 2.23 -6.57
C PHE A 122 3.63 3.30 -5.50
N SER A 123 4.42 4.37 -5.56
CA SER A 123 4.55 5.29 -4.43
C SER A 123 4.91 6.69 -4.88
N SER A 124 4.31 7.69 -4.25
CA SER A 124 4.74 9.08 -4.41
C SER A 124 6.17 9.31 -3.93
N TRP A 125 6.62 8.64 -2.86
CA TRP A 125 7.98 8.75 -2.30
C TRP A 125 8.87 7.54 -2.63
N ILE A 126 10.13 7.80 -3.00
CA ILE A 126 11.15 6.76 -3.26
C ILE A 126 11.56 6.01 -1.98
N ASP A 127 11.59 6.71 -0.84
CA ASP A 127 12.07 6.15 0.43
C ASP A 127 11.16 5.03 0.96
N ASN A 128 9.88 5.00 0.54
CA ASN A 128 8.97 3.88 0.86
C ASN A 128 9.52 2.55 0.33
N ARG A 129 10.12 2.54 -0.87
CA ARG A 129 10.75 1.34 -1.44
C ARG A 129 12.16 1.12 -0.89
N THR A 130 13.01 2.15 -0.98
CA THR A 130 14.45 1.99 -0.73
C THR A 130 14.78 1.85 0.75
N LYS A 131 13.95 2.38 1.65
CA LYS A 131 14.19 2.36 3.10
C LYS A 131 13.12 1.64 3.91
N LEU A 132 11.82 1.78 3.59
CA LEU A 132 10.79 1.06 4.39
C LEU A 132 10.68 -0.40 3.96
N VAL A 133 10.42 -0.66 2.67
CA VAL A 133 10.49 -2.03 2.13
C VAL A 133 11.92 -2.56 2.21
N GLY A 134 12.91 -1.69 1.99
CA GLY A 134 14.32 -2.01 2.06
C GLY A 134 14.80 -2.83 0.87
N GLU A 135 14.29 -2.54 -0.33
CA GLU A 135 14.69 -3.24 -1.55
C GLU A 135 16.21 -3.13 -1.79
N GLY A 136 16.86 -4.25 -2.13
CA GLY A 136 18.26 -4.29 -2.53
C GLY A 136 19.27 -4.04 -1.40
N LEU A 137 18.83 -3.84 -0.16
CA LEU A 137 19.72 -3.62 0.97
C LEU A 137 20.33 -4.93 1.48
N PRO A 138 21.62 -4.97 1.85
CA PRO A 138 22.22 -6.16 2.47
C PRO A 138 21.47 -6.62 3.75
N GLN A 139 20.95 -5.68 4.54
CA GLN A 139 20.21 -5.94 5.78
C GLN A 139 18.88 -6.67 5.53
N THR A 140 18.33 -6.58 4.32
CA THR A 140 17.13 -7.29 3.88
C THR A 140 17.44 -8.53 3.04
N ASN A 141 18.70 -8.99 3.04
CA ASN A 141 19.20 -10.04 2.16
C ASN A 141 19.03 -9.69 0.67
N ASN A 142 19.27 -8.42 0.33
CA ASN A 142 19.09 -7.87 -1.02
C ASN A 142 17.67 -8.14 -1.56
N LEU A 143 16.64 -7.90 -0.73
CA LEU A 143 15.24 -8.16 -1.05
C LEU A 143 14.90 -7.65 -2.46
N PRO A 144 14.50 -8.51 -3.41
CA PRO A 144 14.16 -8.07 -4.75
C PRO A 144 12.67 -7.72 -4.86
N LEU A 145 12.34 -6.65 -5.59
CA LEU A 145 11.00 -6.44 -6.15
C LEU A 145 10.97 -6.80 -7.63
N SER A 146 9.78 -7.12 -8.12
CA SER A 146 9.58 -7.40 -9.55
C SER A 146 9.35 -6.13 -10.36
N TYR A 147 8.84 -5.08 -9.72
CA TYR A 147 8.57 -3.80 -10.37
C TYR A 147 8.45 -2.68 -9.33
N HIS A 148 8.76 -1.45 -9.73
CA HIS A 148 8.44 -0.26 -8.96
C HIS A 148 8.12 0.93 -9.86
N PHE A 149 7.32 1.85 -9.34
CA PHE A 149 7.04 3.16 -9.90
C PHE A 149 7.00 4.17 -8.75
N ASP A 150 8.12 4.86 -8.53
CA ASP A 150 8.34 5.81 -7.44
C ASP A 150 9.38 6.88 -7.80
N GLY A 151 9.68 7.79 -6.85
CA GLY A 151 10.64 8.88 -7.08
C GLY A 151 10.04 10.10 -7.79
N LEU A 152 8.70 10.16 -7.91
CA LEU A 152 8.01 11.23 -8.62
C LEU A 152 8.10 12.57 -7.88
N GLU A 153 8.25 12.55 -6.55
CA GLU A 153 8.49 13.72 -5.71
C GLU A 153 9.83 14.42 -5.99
N LEU A 154 10.76 13.72 -6.64
CA LEU A 154 12.06 14.25 -7.07
C LEU A 154 12.03 14.73 -8.52
N ASP A 155 11.02 14.36 -9.30
CA ASP A 155 10.87 14.76 -10.71
C ASP A 155 10.17 16.11 -10.83
N THR A 156 10.91 17.17 -10.51
CA THR A 156 10.41 18.55 -10.58
C THR A 156 10.22 19.05 -12.03
N VAL A 157 10.61 18.27 -13.04
CA VAL A 157 10.42 18.62 -14.45
C VAL A 157 9.01 18.25 -14.88
N ASN A 158 8.57 17.01 -14.62
CA ASN A 158 7.22 16.57 -14.97
C ASN A 158 6.18 16.95 -13.90
N TYR A 159 6.60 17.07 -12.64
CA TYR A 159 5.77 17.49 -11.52
C TYR A 159 6.34 18.76 -10.88
N PRO A 160 6.28 19.93 -11.55
CA PRO A 160 6.79 21.16 -10.99
C PRO A 160 6.04 21.53 -9.70
N HIS A 161 6.80 21.72 -8.62
CA HIS A 161 6.24 21.96 -7.29
C HIS A 161 5.63 23.36 -7.19
N ASP A 162 4.31 23.40 -7.06
CA ASP A 162 3.55 24.62 -6.82
C ASP A 162 3.18 24.78 -5.34
N LYS A 163 2.89 26.02 -4.91
CA LYS A 163 2.55 26.33 -3.52
C LYS A 163 1.23 25.69 -3.05
N LYS A 164 0.33 25.37 -3.97
CA LYS A 164 -0.95 24.72 -3.67
C LYS A 164 -0.80 23.21 -3.57
N ARG A 165 0.38 22.68 -3.88
CA ARG A 165 0.68 21.25 -3.91
C ARG A 165 -0.19 20.46 -4.87
N ASP A 166 -0.71 21.12 -5.91
CA ASP A 166 -1.48 20.46 -6.98
C ASP A 166 -0.61 19.44 -7.74
N PHE A 167 0.71 19.59 -7.72
CA PHE A 167 1.64 18.59 -8.23
C PHE A 167 1.51 17.24 -7.54
N MET A 168 1.21 17.19 -6.23
CA MET A 168 1.08 15.92 -5.53
C MET A 168 -0.16 15.16 -5.97
N HIS A 169 -1.26 15.85 -6.26
CA HIS A 169 -2.42 15.22 -6.91
C HIS A 169 -2.05 14.59 -8.26
N ARG A 170 -1.23 15.28 -9.08
CA ARG A 170 -0.77 14.74 -10.37
C ARG A 170 0.12 13.50 -10.18
N ILE A 171 0.94 13.48 -9.13
CA ILE A 171 1.75 12.32 -8.75
C ILE A 171 0.83 11.15 -8.36
N ASP A 172 -0.14 11.37 -7.48
CA ASP A 172 -1.09 10.33 -7.07
C ASP A 172 -1.89 9.77 -8.26
N GLU A 173 -2.29 10.61 -9.21
CA GLU A 173 -2.90 10.15 -10.47
C GLU A 173 -1.95 9.26 -11.29
N ALA A 174 -0.68 9.63 -11.42
CA ALA A 174 0.31 8.83 -12.13
C ALA A 174 0.57 7.48 -11.43
N VAL A 175 0.69 7.49 -10.10
CA VAL A 175 0.83 6.29 -9.26
C VAL A 175 -0.35 5.34 -9.49
N VAL A 176 -1.58 5.84 -9.41
CA VAL A 176 -2.80 5.02 -9.61
C VAL A 176 -2.90 4.50 -11.03
N ASN A 177 -2.62 5.32 -12.04
CA ASN A 177 -2.65 4.90 -13.44
C ASN A 177 -1.64 3.78 -13.70
N ASN A 178 -0.41 3.92 -13.21
CA ASN A 178 0.62 2.90 -13.36
C ASN A 178 0.25 1.61 -12.61
N ALA A 179 -0.21 1.73 -11.35
CA ALA A 179 -0.63 0.59 -10.54
C ALA A 179 -1.78 -0.19 -11.19
N THR A 180 -2.82 0.51 -11.67
CA THR A 180 -3.97 -0.13 -12.32
C THR A 180 -3.59 -0.87 -13.59
N GLU A 181 -2.72 -0.28 -14.42
CA GLU A 181 -2.24 -0.92 -15.64
C GLU A 181 -1.39 -2.16 -15.32
N TYR A 182 -0.45 -2.04 -14.39
CA TYR A 182 0.43 -3.15 -14.00
C TYR A 182 -0.36 -4.30 -13.34
N ILE A 183 -1.37 -4.00 -12.52
CA ILE A 183 -2.27 -5.02 -11.96
C ILE A 183 -3.02 -5.76 -13.09
N LYS A 184 -3.54 -5.03 -14.07
CA LYS A 184 -4.28 -5.60 -15.21
C LYS A 184 -3.43 -6.38 -16.20
N THR A 185 -2.12 -6.15 -16.28
CA THR A 185 -1.23 -6.79 -17.26
C THR A 185 -0.31 -7.83 -16.64
N GLU A 186 0.21 -7.58 -15.44
CA GLU A 186 1.21 -8.42 -14.78
C GLU A 186 0.72 -9.16 -13.54
N ALA A 187 -0.35 -8.66 -12.90
CA ALA A 187 -1.00 -9.25 -11.73
C ALA A 187 0.00 -9.71 -10.65
N PRO A 188 0.72 -8.79 -9.98
CA PRO A 188 1.62 -9.14 -8.88
C PRO A 188 0.90 -9.86 -7.72
N ASP A 189 1.63 -10.64 -6.93
CA ASP A 189 1.07 -11.37 -5.79
C ASP A 189 0.92 -10.51 -4.54
N LEU A 190 1.78 -9.50 -4.39
CA LEU A 190 1.66 -8.45 -3.38
C LEU A 190 2.06 -7.11 -3.97
N SER A 191 1.20 -6.11 -3.82
CA SER A 191 1.47 -4.74 -4.23
C SER A 191 1.31 -3.76 -3.08
N TRP A 192 2.10 -2.70 -3.12
CA TRP A 192 1.93 -1.49 -2.32
C TRP A 192 1.49 -0.35 -3.24
N VAL A 193 0.48 0.43 -2.83
CA VAL A 193 0.15 1.74 -3.44
C VAL A 193 0.15 2.81 -2.34
N TYR A 194 0.85 3.93 -2.53
CA TYR A 194 0.85 5.08 -1.62
C TYR A 194 0.46 6.37 -2.31
N LEU A 195 -0.44 7.13 -1.66
CA LEU A 195 -0.99 8.40 -2.11
C LEU A 195 -0.91 9.45 -0.98
N GLU A 196 -0.44 10.65 -1.27
CA GLU A 196 -0.11 11.69 -0.28
C GLU A 196 -1.07 12.89 -0.30
N TYR A 197 -1.72 13.19 -1.43
CA TYR A 197 -2.35 14.51 -1.64
C TYR A 197 -3.38 14.91 -0.58
N THR A 198 -4.08 13.93 0.01
CA THR A 198 -5.03 14.19 1.10
C THR A 198 -4.35 14.72 2.37
N ASP A 199 -3.15 14.25 2.70
CA ASP A 199 -2.37 14.75 3.84
C ASP A 199 -1.89 16.18 3.61
N ASP A 200 -1.40 16.48 2.40
CA ASP A 200 -1.04 17.84 2.00
C ASP A 200 -2.22 18.81 2.20
N MET A 201 -3.41 18.43 1.74
CA MET A 201 -4.60 19.29 1.88
C MET A 201 -5.07 19.39 3.33
N GLY A 202 -5.00 18.30 4.09
CA GLY A 202 -5.31 18.29 5.52
C GLY A 202 -4.37 19.21 6.32
N HIS A 203 -3.06 19.16 6.04
CA HIS A 203 -2.08 20.03 6.67
C HIS A 203 -2.26 21.50 6.33
N MET A 204 -2.56 21.81 5.06
CA MET A 204 -2.66 23.19 4.59
C MET A 204 -3.98 23.86 4.98
N PHE A 205 -5.08 23.10 5.04
CA PHE A 205 -6.42 23.69 5.15
C PHE A 205 -7.28 23.11 6.28
N GLY A 206 -6.91 21.98 6.88
CA GLY A 206 -7.73 21.27 7.86
C GLY A 206 -9.03 20.74 7.26
N ASP A 207 -10.08 20.63 8.08
CA ASP A 207 -11.44 20.26 7.64
C ASP A 207 -12.04 21.37 6.76
N SER A 208 -11.74 21.33 5.46
CA SER A 208 -12.07 22.38 4.49
C SER A 208 -12.61 21.82 3.16
N PRO A 209 -13.20 22.67 2.30
CA PRO A 209 -13.59 22.28 0.95
C PRO A 209 -12.45 21.70 0.10
N GLU A 210 -11.22 22.20 0.26
CA GLU A 210 -10.03 21.70 -0.41
C GLU A 210 -9.70 20.26 0.01
N PHE A 211 -9.71 20.00 1.32
CA PHE A 211 -9.47 18.66 1.84
C PHE A 211 -10.59 17.68 1.46
N PHE A 212 -11.86 18.10 1.55
CA PHE A 212 -12.98 17.26 1.13
C PHE A 212 -12.96 16.95 -0.37
N ARG A 213 -12.52 17.90 -1.21
CA ARG A 213 -12.27 17.65 -2.62
C ARG A 213 -11.14 16.65 -2.84
N ALA A 214 -10.06 16.70 -2.04
CA ALA A 214 -9.00 15.70 -2.11
C ALA A 214 -9.52 14.30 -1.75
N VAL A 215 -10.40 14.18 -0.74
CA VAL A 215 -11.07 12.92 -0.39
C VAL A 215 -11.95 12.42 -1.55
N GLU A 216 -12.68 13.29 -2.24
CA GLU A 216 -13.47 12.91 -3.43
C GLU A 216 -12.58 12.39 -4.58
N LEU A 217 -11.44 13.05 -4.83
CA LEU A 217 -10.49 12.63 -5.86
C LEU A 217 -9.86 11.28 -5.51
N MET A 218 -9.50 11.09 -4.25
CA MET A 218 -8.99 9.83 -3.73
C MET A 218 -10.01 8.69 -3.84
N ASP A 219 -11.29 8.94 -3.54
CA ASP A 219 -12.32 7.91 -3.71
C ASP A 219 -12.42 7.45 -5.18
N LYS A 220 -12.31 8.37 -6.14
CA LYS A 220 -12.23 8.02 -7.58
C LYS A 220 -11.00 7.19 -7.91
N GLN A 221 -9.84 7.51 -7.32
CA GLN A 221 -8.61 6.73 -7.46
C GLN A 221 -8.79 5.30 -6.93
N MET A 222 -9.41 5.13 -5.76
CA MET A 222 -9.76 3.83 -5.19
C MET A 222 -10.73 3.05 -6.08
N GLY A 223 -11.68 3.74 -6.72
CA GLY A 223 -12.57 3.14 -7.73
C GLY A 223 -11.81 2.51 -8.89
N ARG A 224 -10.81 3.21 -9.45
CA ARG A 224 -9.98 2.69 -10.56
C ARG A 224 -9.12 1.49 -10.11
N LEU A 225 -8.53 1.55 -8.92
CA LEU A 225 -7.81 0.41 -8.33
C LEU A 225 -8.74 -0.80 -8.15
N TRP A 226 -9.94 -0.59 -7.61
CA TRP A 226 -10.93 -1.65 -7.42
C TRP A 226 -11.38 -2.29 -8.74
N ASP A 227 -11.56 -1.49 -9.79
CA ASP A 227 -11.89 -2.01 -11.11
C ASP A 227 -10.74 -2.81 -11.72
N ALA A 228 -9.48 -2.42 -11.51
CA ALA A 228 -8.31 -3.19 -11.91
C ALA A 228 -8.20 -4.53 -11.16
N ILE A 229 -8.53 -4.55 -9.86
CA ILE A 229 -8.52 -5.76 -9.04
C ILE A 229 -9.61 -6.74 -9.52
N LYS A 230 -10.85 -6.28 -9.73
CA LYS A 230 -11.94 -7.16 -10.19
C LYS A 230 -11.75 -7.68 -11.62
N TYR A 231 -10.92 -7.01 -12.42
CA TYR A 231 -10.58 -7.48 -13.75
C TYR A 231 -9.74 -8.76 -13.73
N ARG A 232 -9.04 -9.05 -12.62
CA ARG A 232 -8.18 -10.22 -12.43
C ARG A 232 -8.82 -11.29 -11.55
#